data_AF-A0A7X3SS74-F1
#
_entry.id   AF-A0A7X3SS74-F1
#
_cell.length_a   1.000
_cell.length_b   1.000
_cell.length_c   1.000
_cell.angle_alpha   90.00
_cell.angle_beta   90.00
_cell.angle_gamma   90.00
#
_symmetry.space_group_name_H-M   'P 1'
#
loop_
_entity.id
_entity.type
_entity.pdbx_description
1 polymer ?
#
loop_
_entity_poly.entity_id
_entity_poly.type
_entity_poly.pdbx_seq_one_letter_code
_entity_poly.pdbx_strand_id
1 'polypeptide(L)'
;MARHQSKEQKETVERVMHEYKHGELRIRGNGPKVKNSKQAIAIALHEAGASSQENPKKNRETLRKTKTKERRGKTAKARTGAKKTARHRARGGDGKTRAELYEEAKRRHIPGRSRMSKEQLEHALAR
;
A
#
# COMPACT_ATOMS: atom_id res chain seq x y z
N MET A 1 29.67 -18.00 3.40
CA MET A 1 28.20 -18.14 3.49
C MET A 1 27.54 -17.04 2.69
N ALA A 2 26.54 -17.35 1.86
CA ALA A 2 25.75 -16.33 1.18
C ALA A 2 25.01 -15.49 2.24
N ARG A 3 25.16 -14.17 2.19
CA ARG A 3 24.45 -13.27 3.10
C ARG A 3 22.99 -13.22 2.67
N HIS A 4 22.16 -14.08 3.26
CA HIS A 4 20.73 -14.05 3.03
C HIS A 4 20.11 -12.85 3.74
N GLN A 5 19.26 -12.12 3.02
CA GLN A 5 18.49 -11.02 3.58
C GLN A 5 17.56 -11.54 4.68
N SER A 6 17.46 -10.79 5.79
CA SER A 6 16.46 -11.07 6.82
C SER A 6 15.05 -10.83 6.29
N LYS A 7 14.03 -11.37 6.99
CA LYS A 7 12.62 -11.14 6.62
C LYS A 7 12.29 -9.65 6.52
N GLU A 8 12.73 -8.85 7.48
CA GLU A 8 12.51 -7.40 7.50
C GLU A 8 13.13 -6.68 6.30
N GLN A 9 14.30 -7.13 5.85
CA GLN A 9 14.98 -6.61 4.68
C GLN A 9 14.21 -6.96 3.41
N LYS A 10 13.75 -8.21 3.28
CA LYS A 10 12.93 -8.67 2.16
C LYS A 10 11.64 -7.86 2.03
N GLU A 11 10.92 -7.63 3.13
CA GLU A 11 9.71 -6.80 3.16
C GLU A 11 9.97 -5.37 2.67
N THR A 12 11.11 -4.80 3.05
CA THR A 12 11.52 -3.45 2.63
C THR A 12 11.80 -3.43 1.12
N VAL A 13 12.54 -4.41 0.61
CA VAL A 13 12.83 -4.57 -0.82
C VAL A 13 11.52 -4.73 -1.61
N GLU A 14 10.65 -5.62 -1.16
CA GLU A 14 9.35 -5.87 -1.78
C GLU A 14 8.51 -4.59 -1.85
N ARG A 15 8.42 -3.83 -0.75
CA ARG A 15 7.69 -2.56 -0.73
C ARG A 15 8.25 -1.58 -1.75
N VAL A 16 9.57 -1.37 -1.78
CA VAL A 16 10.20 -0.44 -2.73
C VAL A 16 9.96 -0.85 -4.17
N MET A 17 10.09 -2.15 -4.46
CA MET A 17 9.86 -2.67 -5.80
C MET A 17 8.37 -2.61 -6.20
N HIS A 18 7.46 -2.76 -5.23
CA HIS A 18 6.04 -2.52 -5.45
C HIS A 18 5.77 -1.04 -5.77
N GLU A 19 6.36 -0.10 -5.03
CA GLU A 19 6.29 1.33 -5.36
C GLU A 19 6.84 1.64 -6.75
N TYR A 20 7.94 0.99 -7.16
CA TYR A 20 8.47 1.11 -8.52
C TYR A 20 7.50 0.55 -9.57
N LYS A 21 6.93 -0.63 -9.33
CA LYS A 21 5.96 -1.27 -10.24
C LYS A 21 4.73 -0.39 -10.48
N HIS A 22 4.27 0.37 -9.49
CA HIS A 22 3.16 1.32 -9.62
C HIS A 22 3.59 2.71 -10.12
N GLY A 23 4.88 2.92 -10.41
CA GLY A 23 5.42 4.21 -10.84
C GLY A 23 5.31 5.30 -9.77
N GLU A 24 5.44 4.90 -8.51
CA GLU A 24 5.33 5.76 -7.31
C GLU A 24 6.70 6.03 -6.67
N LEU A 25 7.70 5.18 -6.93
CA LEU A 25 9.07 5.35 -6.42
C LEU A 25 9.71 6.62 -7.00
N ARG A 26 10.28 7.46 -6.13
CA ARG A 26 10.89 8.76 -6.48
C ARG A 26 12.32 8.87 -6.01
N ILE A 27 13.12 9.58 -6.80
CA ILE A 27 14.50 9.94 -6.45
C ILE A 27 14.46 10.97 -5.31
N ARG A 28 15.22 10.71 -4.24
CA ARG A 28 15.38 11.64 -3.09
C ARG A 28 14.04 12.17 -2.53
N GLY A 29 13.01 11.31 -2.46
CA GLY A 29 11.71 11.60 -1.85
C GLY A 29 10.75 12.40 -2.71
N ASN A 30 11.14 13.60 -3.16
CA ASN A 30 10.27 14.51 -3.94
C ASN A 30 10.72 14.69 -5.40
N GLY A 31 11.85 14.12 -5.79
CA GLY A 31 12.38 14.23 -7.15
C GLY A 31 11.59 13.43 -8.19
N PRO A 32 12.15 13.32 -9.40
CA PRO A 32 11.54 12.58 -10.50
C PRO A 32 11.25 11.13 -10.13
N LYS A 33 10.25 10.54 -10.80
CA LYS A 33 9.96 9.11 -10.69
C LYS A 33 11.16 8.30 -11.20
N VAL A 34 11.46 7.20 -10.51
CA VAL A 34 12.47 6.25 -10.94
C VAL A 34 11.96 5.53 -12.18
N LYS A 35 12.74 5.58 -13.27
CA LYS A 35 12.39 4.96 -14.56
C LYS A 35 13.15 3.66 -14.83
N ASN A 36 14.28 3.45 -14.16
CA ASN A 36 15.17 2.32 -14.41
C ASN A 36 15.06 1.28 -13.29
N SER A 37 14.83 0.01 -13.65
CA SER A 37 14.73 -1.12 -12.71
C SER A 37 16.02 -1.33 -11.91
N LYS A 38 17.20 -1.15 -12.52
CA LYS A 38 18.49 -1.26 -11.83
C LYS A 38 18.62 -0.21 -10.72
N GLN A 39 18.15 1.00 -10.98
CA GLN A 39 18.13 2.07 -9.99
C GLN A 39 17.13 1.76 -8.86
N ALA A 40 15.96 1.21 -9.19
CA ALA A 40 14.99 0.78 -8.19
C ALA A 40 15.55 -0.32 -7.28
N ILE A 41 16.27 -1.30 -7.85
CA ILE A 41 16.94 -2.37 -7.08
C ILE A 41 18.01 -1.76 -6.16
N ALA A 42 18.82 -0.83 -6.65
CA ALA A 42 19.83 -0.16 -5.82
C ALA A 42 19.20 0.59 -4.64
N ILE A 43 18.10 1.32 -4.89
CA ILE A 43 17.33 2.01 -3.83
C ILE A 43 16.74 0.99 -2.84
N ALA A 44 16.20 -0.13 -3.33
CA ALA A 44 15.62 -1.17 -2.50
C ALA A 44 16.66 -1.81 -1.57
N LEU A 45 17.83 -2.16 -2.10
CA LEU A 45 18.93 -2.72 -1.31
C LEU A 45 19.47 -1.71 -0.29
N HIS A 46 19.58 -0.44 -0.66
CA HIS A 46 19.99 0.63 0.25
C HIS A 46 18.95 0.84 1.36
N GLU A 47 17.66 1.05 1.03
CA GLU A 47 16.60 1.24 2.03
C GLU A 47 16.47 0.05 2.99
N ALA A 48 16.72 -1.18 2.50
CA ALA A 48 16.72 -2.40 3.30
C ALA A 48 18.00 -2.60 4.14
N GLY A 49 19.02 -1.74 4.02
CA GLY A 49 20.30 -1.95 4.70
C GLY A 49 20.99 -3.25 4.26
N ALA A 50 20.81 -3.64 3.00
CA ALA A 50 21.39 -4.83 2.39
C ALA A 50 22.41 -4.48 1.29
N SER A 51 22.86 -3.22 1.24
CA SER A 51 23.85 -2.76 0.28
C SER A 51 25.21 -3.37 0.58
N SER A 52 25.88 -3.90 -0.44
CA SER A 52 27.27 -4.35 -0.34
C SER A 52 28.28 -3.19 -0.32
N GLN A 53 27.86 -1.99 -0.73
CA GLN A 53 28.70 -0.79 -0.78
C GLN A 53 28.83 -0.09 0.58
N GLU A 54 27.97 -0.42 1.54
CA GLU A 54 27.95 0.20 2.86
C GLU A 54 28.46 -0.74 3.95
N ASN A 55 29.05 -0.15 5.00
CA ASN A 55 29.46 -0.92 6.16
C ASN A 55 28.23 -1.42 6.96
N PRO A 56 28.39 -2.51 7.76
CA PRO A 56 27.28 -3.11 8.50
C PRO A 56 26.56 -2.16 9.47
N LYS A 57 27.30 -1.21 10.07
CA LYS A 57 26.75 -0.21 10.99
C LYS A 57 25.80 0.74 10.26
N LYS A 58 26.21 1.20 9.07
CA LYS A 58 25.43 2.09 8.23
C LYS A 58 24.19 1.41 7.68
N ASN A 59 24.35 0.18 7.19
CA ASN A 59 23.23 -0.67 6.76
C ASN A 59 22.17 -0.83 7.87
N ARG A 60 22.59 -1.10 9.11
CA ARG A 60 21.67 -1.20 10.26
C ARG A 60 20.98 0.12 10.58
N GLU A 61 21.71 1.23 10.50
CA GLU A 61 21.15 2.58 10.71
C GLU A 61 20.11 2.92 9.64
N THR A 62 20.42 2.66 8.37
CA THR A 62 19.52 2.89 7.24
C THR A 62 18.25 2.07 7.36
N LEU A 63 18.36 0.76 7.66
CA LEU A 63 17.19 -0.09 7.89
C LEU A 63 16.31 0.45 9.03
N ARG A 64 16.90 0.84 10.17
CA ARG A 64 16.14 1.44 11.29
C ARG A 64 15.41 2.72 10.88
N LYS A 65 16.07 3.60 10.12
CA LYS A 65 15.46 4.83 9.59
C LYS A 65 14.31 4.51 8.63
N THR A 66 14.49 3.54 7.74
CA THR A 66 13.46 3.08 6.80
C THR A 66 12.25 2.52 7.53
N LYS A 67 12.44 1.61 8.51
CA LYS A 67 11.33 1.07 9.31
C LYS A 67 10.58 2.15 10.08
N THR A 68 11.28 3.15 10.61
CA THR A 68 10.65 4.31 11.27
C THR A 68 9.80 5.12 10.28
N LYS A 69 10.28 5.31 9.06
CA LYS A 69 9.55 5.99 7.97
C LYS A 69 8.32 5.20 7.52
N GLU A 70 8.43 3.89 7.41
CA GLU A 70 7.33 2.96 7.10
C GLU A 70 6.23 3.04 8.15
N ARG A 71 6.59 2.92 9.44
CA ARG A 71 5.63 3.01 10.55
C ARG A 71 4.90 4.35 10.58
N ARG A 72 5.58 5.43 10.20
CA ARG A 72 5.00 6.79 10.11
C ARG A 72 4.16 7.02 8.85
N GLY A 73 4.02 6.03 7.96
CA GLY A 73 3.26 6.19 6.71
C GLY A 73 3.87 7.20 5.73
N LYS A 74 5.19 7.43 5.80
CA LYS A 74 5.90 8.42 4.95
C LYS A 74 6.44 7.82 3.65
N THR A 75 5.97 6.63 3.24
CA THR A 75 6.35 5.95 2.00
C THR A 75 5.45 6.35 0.84
N ALA A 76 5.88 6.12 -0.40
CA ALA A 76 5.04 6.49 -1.55
C ALA A 76 3.75 5.65 -1.54
N LYS A 77 3.86 4.35 -1.22
CA LYS A 77 2.72 3.42 -1.06
C LYS A 77 1.69 3.92 -0.04
N ALA A 78 2.15 4.48 1.09
CA ALA A 78 1.26 5.02 2.12
C ALA A 78 0.55 6.29 1.64
N ARG A 79 1.27 7.19 0.96
CA ARG A 79 0.68 8.42 0.38
C ARG A 79 -0.35 8.11 -0.70
N THR A 80 -0.06 7.16 -1.59
CA THR A 80 -0.98 6.77 -2.66
C THR A 80 -2.19 6.01 -2.12
N GLY A 81 -2.00 5.15 -1.12
CA GLY A 81 -3.08 4.56 -0.34
C GLY A 81 -4.01 5.62 0.27
N ALA A 82 -3.44 6.59 1.00
CA ALA A 82 -4.20 7.69 1.60
C ALA A 82 -4.92 8.56 0.54
N LYS A 83 -4.30 8.81 -0.61
CA LYS A 83 -4.93 9.54 -1.71
C LYS A 83 -6.09 8.75 -2.33
N LYS A 84 -5.95 7.44 -2.49
CA LYS A 84 -7.02 6.57 -3.00
C LYS A 84 -8.20 6.53 -2.03
N THR A 85 -7.95 6.38 -0.74
CA THR A 85 -9.02 6.39 0.28
C THR A 85 -9.71 7.75 0.35
N ALA A 86 -8.96 8.86 0.33
CA ALA A 86 -9.54 10.20 0.29
C ALA A 86 -10.39 10.44 -0.97
N ARG A 87 -9.92 9.99 -2.15
CA ARG A 87 -10.69 10.04 -3.40
C ARG A 87 -11.96 9.19 -3.33
N HIS A 88 -11.90 8.02 -2.69
CA HIS A 88 -13.06 7.17 -2.50
C HIS A 88 -14.12 7.87 -1.64
N ARG A 89 -13.72 8.45 -0.49
CA ARG A 89 -14.60 9.26 0.37
C ARG A 89 -15.20 10.45 -0.39
N ALA A 90 -14.36 11.24 -1.07
CA ALA A 90 -14.79 12.42 -1.82
C ALA A 90 -15.76 12.10 -2.98
N ARG A 91 -15.74 10.86 -3.51
CA ARG A 91 -16.67 10.40 -4.56
C ARG A 91 -17.97 9.79 -3.99
N GLY A 92 -18.30 10.06 -2.73
CA GLY A 92 -19.50 9.51 -2.09
C GLY A 92 -19.33 8.06 -1.62
N GLY A 93 -18.08 7.62 -1.43
CA GLY A 93 -17.76 6.29 -0.90
C GLY A 93 -18.10 6.09 0.59
N ASP A 94 -18.84 7.03 1.19
CA ASP A 94 -19.49 6.92 2.49
C ASP A 94 -20.84 6.15 2.41
N GLY A 95 -21.20 5.64 1.24
CA GLY A 95 -22.27 4.64 1.11
C GLY A 95 -21.82 3.28 1.63
N LYS A 96 -22.71 2.60 2.38
CA LYS A 96 -22.51 1.22 2.86
C LYS A 96 -21.99 0.33 1.73
N THR A 97 -20.98 -0.48 2.01
CA THR A 97 -20.45 -1.45 1.04
C THR A 97 -21.56 -2.43 0.63
N ARG A 98 -21.43 -3.08 -0.54
CA ARG A 98 -22.39 -4.12 -0.96
C ARG A 98 -22.57 -5.19 0.12
N ALA A 99 -21.50 -5.53 0.85
CA ALA A 99 -21.54 -6.49 1.94
C ALA A 99 -22.35 -5.97 3.14
N GLU A 100 -22.13 -4.71 3.53
CA GLU A 100 -22.91 -4.06 4.60
C GLU A 100 -24.39 -3.96 4.23
N LEU A 101 -24.70 -3.57 2.99
CA LEU A 101 -26.07 -3.54 2.45
C LEU A 101 -26.68 -4.94 2.38
N TYR A 102 -25.90 -5.97 2.04
CA TYR A 102 -26.37 -7.35 2.01
C TYR A 102 -26.72 -7.86 3.41
N GLU A 103 -25.87 -7.59 4.42
CA GLU A 103 -26.13 -7.97 5.81
C GLU A 103 -27.35 -7.22 6.36
N GLU A 104 -27.52 -5.95 6.02
CA GLU A 104 -28.71 -5.19 6.42
C GLU A 104 -29.98 -5.70 5.73
N ALA A 105 -29.91 -6.02 4.43
CA ALA A 105 -31.01 -6.63 3.69
C ALA A 105 -31.36 -8.03 4.23
N LYS A 106 -30.37 -8.78 4.72
CA LYS A 106 -30.57 -10.06 5.42
C LYS A 106 -31.29 -9.85 6.75
N ARG A 107 -30.91 -8.85 7.55
CA ARG A 107 -31.59 -8.49 8.80
C ARG A 107 -33.03 -8.03 8.59
N ARG A 108 -33.31 -7.33 7.50
CA ARG A 108 -34.68 -6.90 7.11
C ARG A 108 -35.44 -7.93 6.28
N HIS A 109 -34.88 -9.15 6.11
CA HIS A 109 -35.48 -10.25 5.37
C HIS A 109 -35.92 -9.90 3.94
N ILE A 110 -35.15 -9.08 3.23
CA ILE A 110 -35.45 -8.69 1.85
C ILE A 110 -35.32 -9.92 0.93
N PRO A 111 -36.39 -10.32 0.21
CA PRO A 111 -36.35 -11.43 -0.74
C PRO A 111 -35.48 -11.07 -1.94
N GLY A 112 -34.79 -12.05 -2.53
CA GLY A 112 -33.94 -11.83 -3.69
C GLY A 112 -32.63 -11.06 -3.44
N ARG A 113 -32.34 -10.64 -2.20
CA ARG A 113 -31.14 -9.88 -1.80
C ARG A 113 -29.80 -10.43 -2.32
N SER A 114 -29.67 -11.75 -2.46
CA SER A 114 -28.44 -12.41 -2.94
C SER A 114 -28.17 -12.18 -4.42
N ARG A 115 -29.21 -11.88 -5.21
CA ARG A 115 -29.10 -11.53 -6.63
C ARG A 115 -29.01 -10.02 -6.87
N MET A 116 -29.22 -9.21 -5.83
CA MET A 116 -29.20 -7.76 -5.96
C MET A 116 -27.77 -7.20 -6.10
N SER A 117 -27.63 -6.20 -6.98
CA SER A 117 -26.46 -5.33 -7.07
C SER A 117 -26.38 -4.40 -5.85
N LYS A 118 -25.26 -3.67 -5.70
CA LYS A 118 -25.11 -2.69 -4.62
C LYS A 118 -26.25 -1.66 -4.64
N GLU A 119 -26.53 -1.09 -5.81
CA GLU A 119 -27.57 -0.07 -6.03
C GLU A 119 -28.97 -0.64 -5.77
N GLN A 120 -29.22 -1.89 -6.18
CA GLN A 120 -30.50 -2.56 -5.93
C GLN A 120 -30.72 -2.82 -4.43
N LEU A 121 -29.67 -3.17 -3.69
CA LEU A 121 -29.74 -3.29 -2.24
C LEU A 121 -29.96 -1.93 -1.55
N GLU A 122 -29.29 -0.86 -2.01
CA GLU A 122 -29.52 0.51 -1.51
C GLU A 122 -30.98 0.92 -1.71
N HIS A 123 -31.53 0.75 -2.91
CA HIS A 123 -32.92 1.07 -3.19
C HIS A 123 -33.90 0.20 -2.38
N ALA A 124 -33.63 -1.11 -2.24
CA ALA A 124 -34.49 -2.01 -1.49
C ALA A 124 -34.50 -1.70 0.02
N LEU A 125 -33.42 -1.13 0.56
CA LEU A 125 -33.31 -0.72 1.96
C LEU A 125 -33.82 0.69 2.25
N ALA A 126 -33.95 1.53 1.23
CA ALA A 126 -34.47 2.90 1.32
C ALA A 126 -36.01 2.99 1.24
N ARG A 127 -36.68 1.87 0.90
CA ARG A 127 -38.14 1.68 1.00
C ARG A 127 -38.50 1.09 2.35
#